data_AF-A0A8J6Y359-F1
#
_entry.id   AF-A0A8J6Y359-F1
#
_cell.length_a   1.000
_cell.length_b   1.000
_cell.length_c   1.000
_cell.angle_alpha   90.00
_cell.angle_beta   90.00
_cell.angle_gamma   90.00
#
_symmetry.space_group_name_H-M   'P 1'
#
loop_
_entity.id
_entity.type
_entity.pdbx_description
1 polymer ?
#
loop_
_entity_poly.entity_id
_entity_poly.type
_entity_poly.pdbx_seq_one_letter_code
_entity_poly.pdbx_strand_id
1 'polypeptide(L)'
;GAGALLQVTAYDPASELLSISFGVPCGATDHTLEYGELTRADLAAYNWIGQACSLGMTGAYDWSTAGTPEALFFLVVANNGIDEGSYGTDWKGAQRPEDSATGTCPMPQNLQYTCD
;
A
#
# COMPACT_ATOMS: atom_id res chain seq x y z
N GLY A 1 15.27 -10.42 -8.49
CA GLY A 1 14.67 -11.54 -7.74
C GLY A 1 13.37 -11.02 -7.20
N ALA A 2 12.24 -11.61 -7.59
CA ALA A 2 10.91 -11.07 -7.26
C ALA A 2 10.78 -10.87 -5.74
N GLY A 3 10.44 -9.65 -5.32
CA GLY A 3 10.23 -9.33 -3.91
C GLY A 3 9.15 -10.21 -3.28
N ALA A 4 9.21 -10.40 -1.97
CA ALA A 4 8.20 -11.14 -1.24
C ALA A 4 6.79 -10.57 -1.52
N LEU A 5 5.81 -11.46 -1.65
CA LEU A 5 4.42 -11.06 -1.83
C LEU A 5 3.91 -10.36 -0.57
N LEU A 6 3.01 -9.39 -0.75
CA LEU A 6 2.27 -8.81 0.35
C LEU A 6 1.44 -9.90 1.04
N GLN A 7 1.63 -10.07 2.34
CA GLN A 7 0.94 -11.08 3.14
C GLN A 7 0.60 -10.53 4.52
N VAL A 8 -0.66 -10.73 4.95
CA VAL A 8 -1.06 -10.61 6.35
C VAL A 8 -0.50 -11.80 7.13
N THR A 9 0.29 -11.53 8.17
CA THR A 9 0.96 -12.55 8.97
C THR A 9 0.29 -12.78 10.32
N ALA A 10 -0.40 -11.77 10.86
CA ALA A 10 -1.18 -11.88 12.10
C ALA A 10 -2.27 -10.81 12.17
N TYR A 11 -3.29 -11.06 12.99
CA TYR A 11 -4.27 -10.07 13.41
C TYR A 11 -4.60 -10.27 14.89
N ASP A 12 -4.43 -9.22 15.69
CA ASP A 12 -4.87 -9.19 17.08
C ASP A 12 -6.18 -8.39 17.20
N PRO A 13 -7.33 -9.07 17.42
CA PRO A 13 -8.62 -8.39 17.53
C PRO A 13 -8.77 -7.56 18.81
N ALA A 14 -7.95 -7.77 19.83
CA ALA A 14 -8.04 -6.98 21.07
C ALA A 14 -7.41 -5.59 20.92
N SER A 15 -6.35 -5.49 20.12
CA SER A 15 -5.63 -4.25 19.84
C SER A 15 -5.88 -3.68 18.43
N GLU A 16 -6.67 -4.39 17.62
CA GLU A 16 -6.91 -4.09 16.21
C GLU A 16 -5.61 -3.91 15.42
N LEU A 17 -4.62 -4.76 15.71
CA LEU A 17 -3.29 -4.69 15.08
C LEU A 17 -3.16 -5.76 14.00
N LEU A 18 -2.91 -5.33 12.77
CA LEU A 18 -2.66 -6.15 11.60
C LEU A 18 -1.16 -6.17 11.30
N SER A 19 -0.53 -7.33 11.47
CA SER A 19 0.86 -7.52 11.06
C SER A 19 0.91 -7.94 9.60
N ILE A 20 1.72 -7.23 8.81
CA ILE A 20 1.94 -7.51 7.40
C ILE A 20 3.41 -7.70 7.09
N SER A 21 3.69 -8.47 6.05
CA SER A 21 5.01 -8.60 5.43
C SER A 21 4.92 -8.29 3.94
N PHE A 22 5.98 -7.69 3.38
CA PHE A 22 6.03 -7.22 2.00
C PHE A 22 7.46 -7.21 1.47
N GLY A 23 7.60 -7.26 0.15
CA GLY A 23 8.89 -7.13 -0.52
C GLY A 23 9.38 -5.69 -0.53
N VAL A 24 10.69 -5.52 -0.34
CA VAL A 24 11.39 -4.23 -0.47
C VAL A 24 12.10 -4.21 -1.82
N PRO A 25 11.60 -3.47 -2.83
CA PRO A 25 12.22 -3.42 -4.14
C PRO A 25 13.51 -2.59 -4.12
N CYS A 26 14.25 -2.64 -5.23
CA CYS A 26 15.48 -1.86 -5.35
C CYS A 26 15.18 -0.36 -5.36
N GLY A 27 16.06 0.46 -4.78
CA GLY A 27 15.89 1.91 -4.75
C GLY A 27 14.79 2.43 -3.83
N ALA A 28 13.96 1.57 -3.22
CA ALA A 28 13.03 1.98 -2.18
C ALA A 28 13.81 2.52 -0.97
N THR A 29 13.37 3.65 -0.44
CA THR A 29 13.85 4.20 0.83
C THR A 29 12.80 4.10 1.93
N ASP A 30 11.54 3.90 1.54
CA ASP A 30 10.39 3.77 2.44
C ASP A 30 9.21 3.09 1.70
N HIS A 31 8.11 2.87 2.42
CA HIS A 31 6.84 2.41 1.85
C HIS A 31 5.66 3.17 2.46
N THR A 32 4.57 3.22 1.70
CA THR A 32 3.26 3.72 2.11
C THR A 32 2.26 2.59 2.03
N LEU A 33 1.38 2.47 3.03
CA LEU A 33 0.21 1.60 2.96
C LEU A 33 -0.98 2.45 2.54
N GLU A 34 -1.57 2.14 1.39
CA GLU A 34 -2.77 2.78 0.87
C GLU A 34 -3.97 1.88 1.15
N TYR A 35 -5.06 2.41 1.71
CA TYR A 35 -6.23 1.61 2.03
C TYR A 35 -7.56 2.25 1.65
N GLY A 36 -8.54 1.41 1.38
CA GLY A 36 -9.91 1.75 1.02
C GLY A 36 -10.91 0.76 1.61
N GLU A 37 -12.19 1.15 1.66
CA GLU A 37 -13.26 0.25 2.09
C GLU A 37 -13.49 -0.85 1.06
N LEU A 38 -13.67 -2.10 1.49
CA LEU A 38 -13.88 -3.24 0.60
C LEU A 38 -15.32 -3.29 0.08
N THR A 39 -15.72 -2.27 -0.67
CA THR A 39 -16.96 -2.27 -1.44
C THR A 39 -16.68 -2.47 -2.93
N ARG A 40 -17.69 -2.92 -3.67
CA ARG A 40 -17.59 -3.03 -5.12
C ARG A 40 -17.33 -1.68 -5.80
N ALA A 41 -17.90 -0.60 -5.26
CA ALA A 41 -17.76 0.73 -5.82
C ALA A 41 -16.33 1.24 -5.63
N ASP A 42 -15.81 1.11 -4.40
CA ASP A 42 -14.48 1.61 -4.05
C ASP A 42 -13.37 0.82 -4.74
N LEU A 43 -13.49 -0.51 -4.81
CA LEU A 43 -12.55 -1.34 -5.57
C LEU A 43 -12.54 -1.02 -7.08
N ALA A 44 -13.70 -0.71 -7.66
CA ALA A 44 -13.80 -0.42 -9.09
C ALA A 44 -13.26 0.98 -9.44
N ALA A 45 -13.34 1.92 -8.50
CA ALA A 45 -12.89 3.30 -8.65
C ALA A 45 -11.47 3.54 -8.11
N TYR A 46 -10.88 2.57 -7.40
CA TYR A 46 -9.67 2.75 -6.58
C TYR A 46 -9.85 3.91 -5.58
N ASN A 47 -10.98 3.92 -4.87
CA ASN A 47 -11.27 4.96 -3.89
C ASN A 47 -10.50 4.69 -2.60
N TRP A 48 -9.39 5.39 -2.45
CA TRP A 48 -8.58 5.38 -1.24
C TRP A 48 -9.19 6.29 -0.18
N ILE A 49 -9.17 5.83 1.08
CA ILE A 49 -9.76 6.56 2.20
C ILE A 49 -8.73 6.94 3.27
N GLY A 50 -7.51 6.39 3.18
CA GLY A 50 -6.40 6.81 4.02
C GLY A 50 -5.10 6.11 3.70
N GLN A 51 -4.05 6.56 4.38
CA GLN A 51 -2.68 6.10 4.22
C GLN A 51 -2.04 5.85 5.58
N ALA A 52 -1.15 4.86 5.66
CA ALA A 52 -0.14 4.78 6.71
C ALA A 52 1.22 5.02 6.08
N CYS A 53 1.92 6.03 6.59
CA CYS A 53 3.19 6.50 6.04
C CYS A 53 4.36 5.89 6.80
N SER A 54 5.54 5.93 6.19
CA SER A 54 6.80 5.63 6.88
C SER A 54 6.89 4.22 7.46
N LEU A 55 6.45 3.23 6.67
CA LEU A 55 6.53 1.81 7.01
C LEU A 55 7.98 1.32 7.15
N GLY A 56 8.94 2.02 6.55
CA GLY A 56 10.35 1.70 6.53
C GLY A 56 10.74 0.65 5.48
N MET A 57 11.92 0.07 5.66
CA MET A 57 12.55 -0.86 4.70
C MET A 57 12.76 -2.27 5.28
N THR A 58 12.08 -2.61 6.37
CA THR A 58 12.23 -3.91 7.03
C THR A 58 11.50 -5.04 6.30
N GLY A 59 10.53 -4.70 5.43
CA GLY A 59 9.63 -5.66 4.80
C GLY A 59 8.56 -6.20 5.74
N ALA A 60 8.34 -5.57 6.89
CA ALA A 60 7.29 -5.91 7.83
C ALA A 60 6.79 -4.66 8.56
N TYR A 61 5.49 -4.61 8.83
CA TYR A 61 4.86 -3.49 9.52
C TYR A 61 3.64 -3.95 10.34
N ASP A 62 3.48 -3.36 11.52
CA ASP A 62 2.31 -3.54 12.36
C ASP A 62 1.41 -2.31 12.22
N TRP A 63 0.26 -2.50 11.59
CA TRP A 63 -0.70 -1.43 11.31
C TRP A 63 -1.91 -1.55 12.23
N SER A 64 -2.27 -0.46 12.93
CA SER A 64 -3.53 -0.41 13.66
C SER A 64 -4.68 -0.10 12.71
N THR A 65 -5.66 -0.99 12.65
CA THR A 65 -6.90 -0.83 11.88
C THR A 65 -8.00 -0.12 12.68
N ALA A 66 -7.69 0.35 13.91
CA ALA A 66 -8.64 1.06 14.74
C ALA A 66 -9.15 2.33 14.02
N GLY A 67 -10.47 2.50 13.96
CA GLY A 67 -11.09 3.65 13.29
C GLY A 67 -11.18 3.54 11.76
N THR A 68 -10.82 2.40 11.18
CA THR A 68 -11.06 2.09 9.75
C THR A 68 -12.34 1.26 9.57
N PRO A 69 -12.92 1.19 8.35
CA PRO A 69 -14.01 0.26 8.06
C PRO A 69 -13.70 -1.20 8.39
N GLU A 70 -14.74 -2.00 8.69
CA GLU A 70 -14.60 -3.42 9.07
C GLU A 70 -13.98 -4.29 7.97
N ALA A 71 -14.22 -3.95 6.70
CA ALA A 71 -13.68 -4.66 5.56
C ALA A 71 -12.88 -3.69 4.68
N LEU A 72 -11.62 -4.03 4.42
CA LEU A 72 -10.68 -3.16 3.73
C LEU A 72 -10.04 -3.88 2.54
N PHE A 73 -9.66 -3.10 1.53
CA PHE A 73 -8.55 -3.45 0.66
C PHE A 73 -7.39 -2.52 0.95
N PHE A 74 -6.17 -3.00 0.73
CA PHE A 74 -4.98 -2.18 0.88
C PHE A 74 -3.87 -2.64 -0.05
N LEU A 75 -2.95 -1.72 -0.34
CA LEU A 75 -1.71 -1.95 -1.05
C LEU A 75 -0.55 -1.44 -0.20
N VAL A 76 0.64 -1.99 -0.42
CA VAL A 76 1.90 -1.40 0.07
C VAL A 76 2.68 -0.94 -1.15
N VAL A 77 2.96 0.35 -1.21
CA VAL A 77 3.63 1.02 -2.33
C VAL A 77 5.00 1.47 -1.87
N ALA A 78 6.04 1.00 -2.56
CA ALA A 78 7.40 1.45 -2.29
C ALA A 78 7.59 2.89 -2.79
N ASN A 79 8.36 3.69 -2.06
CA ASN A 79 8.71 5.05 -2.46
C ASN A 79 10.20 5.35 -2.21
N ASN A 80 10.70 6.39 -2.86
CA ASN A 80 12.10 6.86 -2.73
C ASN A 80 12.20 8.18 -1.93
N GLY A 81 11.15 8.54 -1.19
CA GLY A 81 11.03 9.81 -0.47
C GLY A 81 10.63 11.01 -1.34
N ILE A 82 10.47 10.82 -2.66
CA ILE A 82 10.05 11.85 -3.62
C ILE A 82 8.87 11.35 -4.45
N ASP A 83 9.04 10.16 -5.04
CA ASP A 83 8.09 9.49 -5.92
C ASP A 83 7.68 8.13 -5.34
N GLU A 84 6.47 7.70 -5.65
CA GLU A 84 5.96 6.35 -5.42
C GLU A 84 6.10 5.45 -6.64
N GLY A 85 6.20 4.15 -6.38
CA GLY A 85 6.26 3.12 -7.40
C GLY A 85 4.89 2.70 -7.94
N SER A 86 4.86 1.50 -8.52
CA SER A 86 3.64 0.92 -9.09
C SER A 86 2.64 0.50 -8.02
N TYR A 87 1.36 0.79 -8.26
CA TYR A 87 0.21 0.27 -7.50
C TYR A 87 -0.27 -1.09 -8.07
N GLY A 88 0.58 -1.72 -8.89
CA GLY A 88 0.28 -2.90 -9.69
C GLY A 88 -0.62 -2.60 -10.89
N THR A 89 -0.80 -3.61 -11.74
CA THR A 89 -1.68 -3.52 -12.91
C THR A 89 -3.05 -4.13 -12.66
N ASP A 90 -4.06 -3.60 -13.34
CA ASP A 90 -5.37 -4.21 -13.47
C ASP A 90 -5.32 -5.47 -14.36
N TRP A 91 -6.48 -6.10 -14.57
CA TRP A 91 -6.60 -7.29 -15.40
C TRP A 91 -6.31 -7.08 -16.89
N LYS A 92 -6.29 -5.83 -17.36
CA LYS A 92 -5.90 -5.45 -18.73
C LYS A 92 -4.41 -5.09 -18.83
N GLY A 93 -3.68 -5.13 -17.73
CA GLY A 93 -2.28 -4.70 -17.68
C GLY A 93 -2.09 -3.18 -17.54
N ALA A 94 -3.15 -2.41 -17.34
CA ALA A 94 -3.05 -0.96 -17.11
C ALA A 94 -2.65 -0.70 -15.65
N GLN A 95 -1.76 0.25 -15.42
CA GLN A 95 -1.34 0.64 -14.07
C GLN A 95 -2.51 1.22 -13.29
N ARG A 96 -2.64 0.80 -12.02
CA ARG A 96 -3.59 1.44 -11.10
C ARG A 96 -3.15 2.88 -10.83
N PRO A 97 -4.09 3.83 -10.77
CA PRO A 97 -3.77 5.22 -10.47
C PRO A 97 -3.20 5.34 -9.05
N GLU A 98 -2.36 6.35 -8.85
CA GLU A 98 -1.86 6.75 -7.53
C GLU A 98 -3.00 7.18 -6.60
N ASP A 99 -2.73 7.15 -5.29
CA ASP A 99 -3.58 7.86 -4.33
C ASP A 99 -3.31 9.37 -4.39
N SER A 100 -4.15 10.05 -5.15
CA SER A 100 -4.16 11.52 -5.26
C SER A 100 -5.22 12.18 -4.37
N ALA A 101 -6.05 11.38 -3.69
CA ALA A 101 -7.23 11.85 -2.97
C ALA A 101 -6.96 12.01 -1.48
N THR A 102 -6.12 11.15 -0.90
CA THR A 102 -5.74 11.26 0.50
C THR A 102 -4.48 12.12 0.65
N GLY A 103 -4.36 12.80 1.79
CA GLY A 103 -3.39 13.89 1.97
C GLY A 103 -2.35 13.66 3.05
N THR A 104 -2.18 12.44 3.56
CA THR A 104 -1.30 12.19 4.72
C THR A 104 0.17 12.14 4.29
N CYS A 105 0.49 11.44 3.21
CA CYS A 105 1.81 11.36 2.59
C CYS A 105 1.71 11.16 1.07
N PRO A 106 1.04 12.07 0.34
CA PRO A 106 0.89 11.93 -1.10
C PRO A 106 2.26 12.05 -1.79
N MET A 107 2.56 11.09 -2.66
CA MET A 107 3.69 11.14 -3.57
C MET A 107 3.22 10.82 -4.98
N PRO A 108 3.74 11.52 -6.00
CA PRO A 108 3.41 11.19 -7.39
C PRO A 108 3.97 9.81 -7.76
N GLN A 109 3.20 9.03 -8.52
CA GLN A 109 3.64 7.78 -9.09
C GLN A 109 4.63 8.03 -10.23
N ASN A 110 5.80 7.40 -10.15
CA ASN A 110 6.82 7.42 -11.18
C ASN A 110 7.32 6.01 -11.51
N LEU A 111 6.89 5.52 -12.68
CA LEU A 111 7.20 4.16 -13.11
C LEU A 111 8.60 4.00 -13.72
N GLN A 112 9.36 5.08 -13.91
CA GLN A 112 10.71 5.03 -14.50
C GLN A 112 11.74 4.33 -13.60
N TYR A 113 11.44 4.20 -12.30
CA TYR A 113 12.33 3.61 -11.29
C TYR A 113 11.85 2.24 -10.81
N THR A 114 11.00 1.57 -11.58
CA THR A 114 10.53 0.21 -11.27
C THR A 114 11.67 -0.80 -11.48
N CYS A 115 11.78 -1.76 -10.56
CA CYS A 115 12.80 -2.79 -10.55
C CYS A 115 12.18 -4.13 -10.92
N ASP A 116 11.91 -4.31 -12.21
CA ASP A 116 11.33 -5.52 -12.80
C ASP A 116 12.34 -6.70 -12.82
#